data_AF-A0A1M5JHG6-F1
#
_entry.id   AF-A0A1M5JHG6-F1
#
_cell.length_a   1.000
_cell.length_b   1.000
_cell.length_c   1.000
_cell.angle_alpha   90.00
_cell.angle_beta   90.00
_cell.angle_gamma   90.00
#
_symmetry.space_group_name_H-M   'P 1'
#
loop_
_entity.id
_entity.type
_entity.pdbx_description
1 polymer ?
#
loop_
_entity_poly.entity_id
_entity_poly.type
_entity_poly.pdbx_seq_one_letter_code
_entity_poly.pdbx_strand_id
1 'polypeptide(L)'
;MMKIKIFATLSLIISGFSPFCAQKLNFKDQNFEKAVLENFDLDKNGSLEQMEADAVTNLFLVQKGIKSADDVSLFKNAKMIVLDDNTISSISISGLSHLNLFSCTGCGMSSFKAEGLNTLGSLYLDNNLLENFLLKETPQINQLTLSLNQLKTINITPLKNLRKLNIEHNKIQKLDISGNPVLQTLNVAGNKLKETDIKKGVKSDVTIFGTEP
;
A
#
# COMPACT_ATOMS: atom_id res chain seq x y z
N MET A 1 17.03 16.55 -14.35
CA MET A 1 16.17 16.20 -13.20
C MET A 1 14.77 16.76 -13.46
N MET A 2 13.84 15.91 -13.86
CA MET A 2 12.48 16.31 -14.22
C MET A 2 11.65 16.41 -12.94
N LYS A 3 11.28 17.63 -12.53
CA LYS A 3 10.37 17.85 -11.40
C LYS A 3 8.95 17.50 -11.83
N ILE A 4 8.46 16.34 -11.41
CA ILE A 4 7.06 15.95 -11.60
C ILE A 4 6.23 16.85 -10.66
N LYS A 5 5.44 17.76 -11.24
CA LYS A 5 4.47 18.57 -10.50
C LYS A 5 3.18 17.75 -10.39
N ILE A 6 2.82 17.39 -9.17
CA ILE A 6 1.58 16.66 -8.86
C ILE A 6 0.42 17.66 -8.89
N PHE A 7 -0.58 17.42 -9.73
CA PHE A 7 -1.82 18.20 -9.77
C PHE A 7 -2.87 17.52 -8.88
N ALA A 8 -3.20 18.12 -7.74
CA ALA A 8 -4.39 17.78 -6.97
C ALA A 8 -5.59 18.55 -7.55
N THR A 9 -6.53 17.85 -8.17
CA THR A 9 -7.76 18.48 -8.70
C THR A 9 -8.80 18.61 -7.59
N LEU A 10 -9.20 19.84 -7.33
CA LEU A 10 -10.14 20.27 -6.29
C LEU A 10 -11.59 20.17 -6.80
N SER A 11 -12.48 19.53 -6.05
CA SER A 11 -13.92 19.74 -6.15
C SER A 11 -14.38 20.55 -4.95
N LEU A 12 -14.56 21.86 -5.15
CA LEU A 12 -15.10 22.80 -4.18
C LEU A 12 -16.61 22.55 -4.02
N ILE A 13 -17.04 22.16 -2.82
CA ILE A 13 -18.41 22.41 -2.36
C ILE A 13 -18.29 23.26 -1.10
N ILE A 14 -18.62 24.54 -1.25
CA ILE A 14 -18.72 25.48 -0.12
C ILE A 14 -20.13 25.33 0.45
N SER A 15 -20.26 24.75 1.65
CA SER A 15 -21.44 24.96 2.48
C SER A 15 -21.13 24.73 3.96
N GLY A 16 -21.24 25.80 4.75
CA GLY A 16 -21.46 25.75 6.21
C GLY A 16 -20.20 25.70 7.07
N PHE A 17 -19.68 26.87 7.45
CA PHE A 17 -18.66 27.01 8.51
C PHE A 17 -19.24 26.51 9.85
N SER A 18 -18.79 25.35 10.31
CA SER A 18 -18.87 24.93 11.71
C SER A 18 -17.49 25.18 12.34
N PRO A 19 -17.38 25.69 13.59
CA PRO A 19 -16.11 26.11 14.19
C PRO A 19 -15.21 24.94 14.62
N PHE A 20 -15.41 23.74 14.06
CA PHE A 20 -14.74 22.52 14.48
C PHE A 20 -13.42 22.24 13.73
N CYS A 21 -12.98 23.11 12.81
CA CYS A 21 -11.95 22.73 11.83
C CYS A 21 -10.54 23.33 12.01
N ALA A 22 -10.31 24.28 12.90
CA ALA A 22 -8.98 24.91 13.04
C ALA A 22 -8.03 24.15 14.00
N GLN A 23 -8.12 22.81 14.06
CA GLN A 23 -7.17 22.04 14.85
C GLN A 23 -5.93 21.73 14.01
N LYS A 24 -4.81 22.35 14.37
CA LYS A 24 -3.49 22.02 13.82
C LYS A 24 -3.17 20.55 14.07
N LEU A 25 -2.73 19.87 13.02
CA LEU A 25 -2.28 18.49 13.10
C LEU A 25 -0.84 18.41 13.65
N ASN A 26 -0.57 17.33 14.39
CA ASN A 26 0.74 17.02 14.92
C ASN A 26 1.32 15.82 14.16
N PHE A 27 2.48 16.02 13.53
CA PHE A 27 3.19 14.99 12.79
C PHE A 27 4.30 14.38 13.65
N LYS A 28 4.46 13.07 13.57
CA LYS A 28 5.57 12.36 14.21
C LYS A 28 6.84 12.40 13.36
N ASP A 29 6.69 12.43 12.04
CA ASP A 29 7.80 12.50 11.10
C ASP A 29 7.90 13.90 10.47
N GLN A 30 9.02 14.59 10.71
CA GLN A 30 9.24 15.94 10.21
C GLN A 30 9.39 16.01 8.68
N ASN A 31 9.89 14.95 8.05
CA ASN A 31 9.96 14.91 6.58
C ASN A 31 8.57 14.69 5.98
N PHE A 32 7.71 13.95 6.67
CA PHE A 32 6.30 13.82 6.31
C PHE A 32 5.61 15.19 6.43
N GLU A 33 5.71 15.86 7.57
CA GLU A 33 5.16 17.20 7.81
C GLU A 33 5.60 18.17 6.71
N LYS A 34 6.91 18.28 6.48
CA LYS A 34 7.45 19.15 5.45
C LYS A 34 6.89 18.82 4.06
N ALA A 35 6.82 17.54 3.71
CA ALA A 35 6.36 17.12 2.39
C ALA A 35 4.86 17.42 2.17
N VAL A 36 4.03 17.36 3.22
CA VAL A 36 2.62 17.71 3.10
C VAL A 36 2.39 19.21 3.10
N LEU A 37 3.11 19.97 3.91
CA LEU A 37 3.03 21.44 3.89
C LEU A 37 3.43 22.03 2.54
N GLU A 38 4.39 21.42 1.83
CA GLU A 38 4.78 21.84 0.48
C GLU A 38 3.62 21.80 -0.54
N ASN A 39 2.59 20.97 -0.31
CA ASN A 39 1.57 20.65 -1.32
C ASN A 39 0.13 20.85 -0.86
N PHE A 40 -0.14 20.84 0.44
CA PHE A 40 -1.50 20.78 1.00
C PHE A 40 -1.81 21.85 2.05
N ASP A 41 -0.83 22.66 2.46
CA ASP A 41 -1.05 23.91 3.21
C ASP A 41 -1.55 24.98 2.22
N LEU A 42 -2.87 25.10 2.11
CA LEU A 42 -3.55 25.91 1.09
C LEU A 42 -3.58 27.39 1.47
N ASP A 43 -3.74 27.67 2.77
CA ASP A 43 -3.76 29.04 3.30
C ASP A 43 -2.35 29.59 3.58
N LYS A 44 -1.33 28.71 3.53
CA LYS A 44 0.10 29.01 3.73
C LYS A 44 0.38 29.54 5.13
N ASN A 45 -0.38 29.08 6.12
CA ASN A 45 -0.19 29.48 7.51
C ASN A 45 1.00 28.75 8.17
N GLY A 46 1.65 27.82 7.45
CA GLY A 46 2.81 27.07 7.93
C GLY A 46 2.45 25.86 8.79
N SER A 47 1.19 25.42 8.73
CA SER A 47 0.69 24.23 9.39
C SER A 47 -0.41 23.56 8.57
N LEU A 48 -0.63 22.26 8.78
CA LEU A 48 -1.74 21.55 8.15
C LEU A 48 -2.89 21.45 9.14
N GLU A 49 -4.05 21.93 8.75
CA GLU A 49 -5.29 21.80 9.51
C GLU A 49 -6.07 20.55 9.11
N GLN A 50 -6.94 20.05 10.00
CA GLN A 50 -7.73 18.84 9.70
C GLN A 50 -8.59 18.98 8.45
N MET A 51 -9.14 20.18 8.15
CA MET A 51 -9.93 20.40 6.92
C MET A 51 -9.09 20.19 5.66
N GLU A 52 -7.84 20.63 5.68
CA GLU A 52 -6.92 20.47 4.55
C GLU A 52 -6.54 19.00 4.37
N ALA A 53 -6.22 18.31 5.46
CA ALA A 53 -5.94 16.87 5.44
C ALA A 53 -7.15 16.04 4.97
N ASP A 54 -8.36 16.39 5.41
CA ASP A 54 -9.61 15.73 5.03
C ASP A 54 -9.96 15.93 3.55
N ALA A 55 -9.48 17.02 2.93
CA ALA A 55 -9.65 17.27 1.50
C ALA A 55 -8.69 16.43 0.63
N VAL A 56 -7.63 15.86 1.21
CA VAL A 56 -6.66 15.05 0.46
C VAL A 56 -7.23 13.68 0.11
N THR A 57 -7.46 13.45 -1.18
CA THR A 57 -7.86 12.14 -1.69
C THR A 57 -6.68 11.31 -2.19
N ASN A 58 -5.58 11.96 -2.61
CA ASN A 58 -4.40 11.28 -3.15
C ASN A 58 -3.14 11.88 -2.52
N LEU A 59 -2.38 11.04 -1.82
CA LEU A 59 -1.18 11.44 -1.10
C LEU A 59 0.04 10.77 -1.74
N PHE A 60 0.81 11.52 -2.51
CA PHE A 60 2.02 11.05 -3.20
C PHE A 60 3.26 11.69 -2.56
N LEU A 61 3.96 10.93 -1.72
CA LEU A 61 5.13 11.42 -0.96
C LEU A 61 6.38 10.59 -1.28
N VAL A 62 6.68 10.43 -2.57
CA VAL A 62 7.81 9.62 -3.06
C VAL A 62 9.15 10.30 -2.78
N GLN A 63 10.14 9.54 -2.30
CA GLN A 63 11.52 10.00 -2.10
C GLN A 63 11.64 11.27 -1.24
N LYS A 64 10.87 11.35 -0.16
CA LYS A 64 10.84 12.50 0.75
C LYS A 64 11.73 12.32 1.98
N GLY A 65 12.39 11.17 2.11
CA GLY A 65 13.20 10.83 3.28
C GLY A 65 12.36 10.53 4.53
N ILE A 66 11.08 10.20 4.34
CA ILE A 66 10.15 9.82 5.41
C ILE A 66 10.66 8.54 6.07
N LYS A 67 10.62 8.51 7.40
CA LYS A 67 11.08 7.40 8.23
C LYS A 67 9.94 6.68 8.95
N SER A 68 8.81 7.34 9.15
CA SER A 68 7.61 6.77 9.74
C SER A 68 6.36 7.04 8.90
N ALA A 69 5.53 6.02 8.73
CA ALA A 69 4.23 6.12 8.07
C ALA A 69 3.08 6.40 9.05
N ASP A 70 3.33 6.58 10.35
CA ASP A 70 2.25 6.75 11.36
C ASP A 70 1.28 7.90 11.04
N ASP A 71 1.80 8.96 10.43
CA ASP A 71 1.04 10.17 10.11
C ASP A 71 0.06 9.99 8.93
N VAL A 72 0.10 8.86 8.21
CA VAL A 72 -0.93 8.54 7.18
C VAL A 72 -2.33 8.46 7.77
N SER A 73 -2.45 8.15 9.07
CA SER A 73 -3.72 8.07 9.79
C SER A 73 -4.45 9.42 9.90
N LEU A 74 -3.74 10.53 9.67
CA LEU A 74 -4.31 11.88 9.64
C LEU A 74 -5.16 12.14 8.39
N PHE A 75 -4.97 11.35 7.32
CA PHE A 75 -5.59 11.53 6.00
C PHE A 75 -6.74 10.53 5.78
N LYS A 76 -7.79 10.63 6.59
CA LYS A 76 -8.89 9.62 6.68
C LYS A 76 -9.70 9.43 5.39
N ASN A 77 -9.69 10.43 4.51
CA ASN A 77 -10.39 10.41 3.23
C ASN A 77 -9.48 10.04 2.04
N ALA A 78 -8.20 9.76 2.29
CA ALA A 78 -7.27 9.35 1.25
C ALA A 78 -7.69 8.01 0.63
N LYS A 79 -7.79 8.01 -0.71
CA LYS A 79 -8.07 6.84 -1.54
C LYS A 79 -6.79 6.22 -2.09
N MET A 80 -5.75 7.02 -2.29
CA MET A 80 -4.45 6.56 -2.75
C MET A 80 -3.35 7.15 -1.87
N ILE A 81 -2.48 6.29 -1.36
CA ILE A 81 -1.29 6.69 -0.61
C ILE A 81 -0.07 6.00 -1.23
N VAL A 82 0.93 6.79 -1.63
CA VAL A 82 2.17 6.31 -2.24
C VAL A 82 3.35 6.91 -1.48
N LEU A 83 4.12 6.06 -0.83
CA LEU A 83 5.28 6.39 0.00
C LEU A 83 6.58 5.80 -0.56
N ASP A 84 6.62 5.51 -1.86
CA ASP A 84 7.74 4.82 -2.49
C ASP A 84 9.09 5.55 -2.27
N ASP A 85 10.17 4.77 -2.26
CA ASP A 85 11.55 5.23 -2.15
C ASP A 85 11.85 6.11 -0.92
N ASN A 86 11.14 5.88 0.18
CA ASN A 86 11.43 6.43 1.50
C ASN A 86 12.26 5.45 2.36
N THR A 87 12.46 5.73 3.65
CA THR A 87 13.24 4.87 4.56
C THR A 87 12.37 4.43 5.73
N ILE A 88 11.31 3.69 5.43
CA ILE A 88 10.28 3.28 6.39
C ILE A 88 10.50 1.81 6.75
N SER A 89 11.12 1.56 7.91
CA SER A 89 11.51 0.22 8.34
C SER A 89 10.33 -0.66 8.75
N SER A 90 9.24 -0.04 9.22
CA SER A 90 8.02 -0.74 9.64
C SER A 90 6.77 0.07 9.36
N ILE A 91 5.71 -0.61 8.93
CA ILE A 91 4.39 0.00 8.72
C ILE A 91 3.35 -0.73 9.56
N SER A 92 2.52 0.06 10.24
CA SER A 92 1.30 -0.40 10.90
C SER A 92 0.18 0.57 10.57
N ILE A 93 -0.74 0.17 9.68
CA ILE A 93 -1.87 1.00 9.27
C ILE A 93 -3.20 0.35 9.62
N SER A 94 -4.13 1.14 10.12
CA SER A 94 -5.48 0.70 10.43
C SER A 94 -6.49 1.82 10.21
N GLY A 95 -7.76 1.45 10.01
CA GLY A 95 -8.87 2.41 10.00
C GLY A 95 -8.96 3.32 8.77
N LEU A 96 -8.19 3.08 7.71
CA LEU A 96 -8.28 3.82 6.44
C LEU A 96 -9.38 3.21 5.54
N SER A 97 -10.64 3.42 5.92
CA SER A 97 -11.82 2.76 5.31
C SER A 97 -12.14 3.19 3.87
N HIS A 98 -11.47 4.22 3.35
CA HIS A 98 -11.63 4.71 1.98
C HIS A 98 -10.43 4.39 1.08
N LEU A 99 -9.36 3.80 1.64
CA LEU A 99 -8.13 3.54 0.92
C LEU A 99 -8.34 2.46 -0.12
N ASN A 100 -8.09 2.78 -1.39
CA ASN A 100 -8.17 1.86 -2.52
C ASN A 100 -6.78 1.35 -2.94
N LEU A 101 -5.75 2.18 -2.77
CA LEU A 101 -4.37 1.86 -3.13
C LEU A 101 -3.39 2.31 -2.05
N PHE A 102 -2.50 1.40 -1.66
CA PHE A 102 -1.35 1.70 -0.82
C PHE A 102 -0.07 1.20 -1.49
N SER A 103 0.95 2.06 -1.55
CA SER A 103 2.28 1.73 -2.06
C SER A 103 3.38 2.19 -1.11
N CYS A 104 4.32 1.29 -0.81
CA CYS A 104 5.61 1.62 -0.18
C CYS A 104 6.69 0.72 -0.79
N THR A 105 6.92 0.89 -2.07
CA THR A 105 7.96 0.20 -2.82
C THR A 105 9.33 0.80 -2.50
N GLY A 106 10.36 -0.03 -2.33
CA GLY A 106 11.72 0.49 -2.13
C GLY A 106 11.96 1.14 -0.75
N CYS A 107 11.13 0.85 0.24
CA CYS A 107 11.16 1.52 1.54
C CYS A 107 12.19 0.93 2.54
N GLY A 108 12.79 -0.22 2.22
CA GLY A 108 13.66 -0.97 3.15
C GLY A 108 12.90 -1.59 4.33
N MET A 109 11.60 -1.83 4.15
CA MET A 109 10.69 -2.29 5.19
C MET A 109 10.91 -3.75 5.55
N SER A 110 11.01 -4.07 6.85
CA SER A 110 11.12 -5.45 7.36
C SER A 110 9.83 -5.95 8.01
N SER A 111 8.89 -5.06 8.36
CA SER A 111 7.59 -5.42 8.95
C SER A 111 6.45 -4.61 8.33
N PHE A 112 5.41 -5.31 7.88
CA PHE A 112 4.16 -4.71 7.43
C PHE A 112 2.98 -5.31 8.19
N LYS A 113 2.12 -4.46 8.75
CA LYS A 113 0.85 -4.84 9.37
C LYS A 113 -0.25 -3.90 8.88
N ALA A 114 -1.37 -4.50 8.49
CA ALA A 114 -2.57 -3.77 8.12
C ALA A 114 -3.82 -4.47 8.64
N GLU A 115 -4.76 -3.67 9.15
CA GLU A 115 -6.04 -4.14 9.70
C GLU A 115 -7.19 -3.20 9.31
N GLY A 116 -8.34 -3.77 8.93
CA GLY A 116 -9.56 -2.99 8.66
C GLY A 116 -9.50 -2.11 7.40
N LEU A 117 -8.66 -2.47 6.41
CA LEU A 117 -8.59 -1.77 5.12
C LEU A 117 -9.65 -2.32 4.15
N ASN A 118 -10.92 -2.08 4.48
CA ASN A 118 -12.07 -2.73 3.87
C ASN A 118 -12.24 -2.46 2.36
N THR A 119 -11.66 -1.38 1.85
CA THR A 119 -11.75 -0.97 0.43
C THR A 119 -10.45 -1.14 -0.36
N LEU A 120 -9.38 -1.64 0.28
CA LEU A 120 -8.07 -1.74 -0.34
C LEU A 120 -8.09 -2.77 -1.46
N GLY A 121 -7.93 -2.30 -2.70
CA GLY A 121 -7.89 -3.13 -3.89
C GLY A 121 -6.47 -3.45 -4.35
N SER A 122 -5.56 -2.50 -4.18
CA SER A 122 -4.17 -2.61 -4.66
C SER A 122 -3.17 -2.35 -3.53
N LEU A 123 -2.26 -3.30 -3.32
CA LEU A 123 -1.18 -3.18 -2.35
C LEU A 123 0.17 -3.48 -3.00
N TYR A 124 1.05 -2.48 -3.03
CA TYR A 124 2.37 -2.58 -3.65
C TYR A 124 3.48 -2.39 -2.62
N LEU A 125 4.22 -3.47 -2.34
CA LEU A 125 5.28 -3.51 -1.34
C LEU A 125 6.56 -4.12 -1.92
N ASP A 126 6.78 -3.96 -3.23
CA ASP A 126 7.94 -4.50 -3.92
C ASP A 126 9.25 -3.90 -3.39
N ASN A 127 10.36 -4.61 -3.58
CA ASN A 127 11.70 -4.15 -3.24
C ASN A 127 11.83 -3.71 -1.77
N ASN A 128 11.53 -4.64 -0.85
CA ASN A 128 11.62 -4.45 0.59
C ASN A 128 12.39 -5.62 1.22
N LEU A 129 12.41 -5.67 2.55
CA LEU A 129 13.12 -6.68 3.34
C LEU A 129 12.13 -7.59 4.10
N LEU A 130 10.91 -7.76 3.59
CA LEU A 130 9.88 -8.54 4.28
C LEU A 130 10.24 -10.02 4.27
N GLU A 131 10.37 -10.60 5.47
CA GLU A 131 10.46 -12.06 5.65
C GLU A 131 9.10 -12.70 5.89
N ASN A 132 8.14 -11.91 6.40
CA ASN A 132 6.78 -12.32 6.70
C ASN A 132 5.80 -11.29 6.16
N PHE A 133 4.63 -11.76 5.73
CA PHE A 133 3.55 -10.91 5.26
C PHE A 133 2.24 -11.36 5.92
N LEU A 134 1.59 -10.43 6.62
CA LEU A 134 0.33 -10.69 7.31
C LEU A 134 -0.67 -9.58 7.00
N LEU A 135 -1.87 -10.01 6.59
CA LEU A 135 -3.02 -9.16 6.39
C LEU A 135 -4.17 -9.69 7.23
N LYS A 136 -4.82 -8.80 7.97
CA LYS A 136 -6.02 -9.10 8.75
C LYS A 136 -7.17 -8.22 8.26
N GLU A 137 -8.33 -8.82 8.02
CA GLU A 137 -9.56 -8.07 7.68
C GLU A 137 -9.41 -7.11 6.47
N THR A 138 -8.83 -7.61 5.37
CA THR A 138 -8.63 -6.86 4.10
C THR A 138 -9.20 -7.63 2.89
N PRO A 139 -10.52 -7.89 2.85
CA PRO A 139 -11.11 -8.88 1.93
C PRO A 139 -11.12 -8.48 0.45
N GLN A 140 -10.84 -7.21 0.11
CA GLN A 140 -11.06 -6.66 -1.23
C GLN A 140 -9.82 -6.59 -2.13
N ILE A 141 -8.65 -7.05 -1.66
CA ILE A 141 -7.42 -6.97 -2.45
C ILE A 141 -7.58 -7.79 -3.74
N ASN A 142 -7.40 -7.11 -4.87
CA ASN A 142 -7.43 -7.70 -6.21
C ASN A 142 -6.03 -7.76 -6.85
N GLN A 143 -5.11 -6.88 -6.42
CA GLN A 143 -3.74 -6.86 -6.89
C GLN A 143 -2.77 -6.72 -5.71
N LEU A 144 -1.86 -7.68 -5.60
CA LEU A 144 -0.84 -7.71 -4.56
C LEU A 144 0.53 -7.91 -5.20
N THR A 145 1.46 -7.01 -4.92
CA THR A 145 2.85 -7.12 -5.37
C THR A 145 3.81 -7.05 -4.19
N LEU A 146 4.64 -8.08 -4.10
CA LEU A 146 5.61 -8.36 -3.02
C LEU A 146 6.95 -8.81 -3.63
N SER A 147 7.22 -8.41 -4.87
CA SER A 147 8.45 -8.79 -5.58
C SER A 147 9.68 -8.28 -4.84
N LEU A 148 10.83 -8.95 -5.01
CA LEU A 148 12.11 -8.53 -4.44
C LEU A 148 12.02 -8.34 -2.92
N ASN A 149 11.54 -9.37 -2.23
CA ASN A 149 11.49 -9.45 -0.78
C ASN A 149 12.25 -10.71 -0.30
N GLN A 150 12.07 -11.11 0.96
CA GLN A 150 12.75 -12.26 1.56
C GLN A 150 11.76 -13.31 2.07
N LEU A 151 10.54 -13.33 1.53
CA LEU A 151 9.44 -14.18 1.98
C LEU A 151 9.78 -15.66 1.76
N LYS A 152 9.63 -16.48 2.81
CA LYS A 152 9.76 -17.94 2.73
C LYS A 152 8.42 -18.63 2.52
N THR A 153 7.35 -17.99 2.99
CA THR A 153 5.96 -18.47 2.89
C THR A 153 5.04 -17.27 2.74
N ILE A 154 3.84 -17.50 2.21
CA ILE A 154 2.77 -16.51 2.15
C ILE A 154 1.43 -17.23 2.26
N ASN A 155 0.51 -16.70 3.08
CA ASN A 155 -0.86 -17.19 3.14
C ASN A 155 -1.79 -16.19 2.45
N ILE A 156 -2.25 -16.53 1.25
CA ILE A 156 -3.19 -15.74 0.46
C ILE A 156 -4.60 -16.32 0.46
N THR A 157 -4.85 -17.39 1.21
CA THR A 157 -6.16 -18.07 1.29
C THR A 157 -7.34 -17.13 1.59
N PRO A 158 -7.19 -16.09 2.44
CA PRO A 158 -8.28 -15.14 2.71
C PRO A 158 -8.61 -14.21 1.55
N LEU A 159 -7.71 -14.03 0.58
CA LEU A 159 -7.83 -13.03 -0.49
C LEU A 159 -8.70 -13.55 -1.65
N LYS A 160 -10.01 -13.71 -1.40
CA LYS A 160 -10.96 -14.33 -2.35
C LYS A 160 -11.13 -13.55 -3.66
N ASN A 161 -10.83 -12.26 -3.65
CA ASN A 161 -10.94 -11.38 -4.81
C ASN A 161 -9.62 -11.16 -5.55
N LEU A 162 -8.54 -11.83 -5.13
CA LEU A 162 -7.21 -11.67 -5.71
C LEU A 162 -7.20 -12.12 -7.18
N ARG A 163 -6.87 -11.21 -8.10
CA ARG A 163 -6.74 -11.45 -9.54
C ARG A 163 -5.30 -11.51 -9.99
N LYS A 164 -4.42 -10.71 -9.37
CA LYS A 164 -3.02 -10.60 -9.73
C LYS A 164 -2.13 -10.71 -8.50
N LEU A 165 -1.18 -11.65 -8.55
CA LEU A 165 -0.16 -11.82 -7.53
C LEU A 165 1.23 -11.78 -8.17
N ASN A 166 2.09 -10.87 -7.70
CA ASN A 166 3.51 -10.89 -8.01
C ASN A 166 4.30 -11.13 -6.72
N ILE A 167 5.01 -12.25 -6.66
CA ILE A 167 5.90 -12.65 -5.55
C ILE A 167 7.29 -13.00 -6.08
N GLU A 168 7.65 -12.48 -7.25
CA GLU A 168 8.95 -12.69 -7.88
C GLU A 168 10.12 -12.36 -6.94
N HIS A 169 11.25 -13.06 -7.12
CA HIS A 169 12.48 -12.87 -6.35
C HIS A 169 12.25 -12.88 -4.83
N ASN A 170 11.60 -13.94 -4.35
CA ASN A 170 11.49 -14.29 -2.95
C ASN A 170 12.15 -15.66 -2.68
N LYS A 171 11.86 -16.29 -1.55
CA LYS A 171 12.39 -17.60 -1.12
C LYS A 171 11.27 -18.63 -0.91
N ILE A 172 10.15 -18.49 -1.64
CA ILE A 172 8.95 -19.32 -1.48
C ILE A 172 9.17 -20.68 -2.14
N GLN A 173 8.99 -21.76 -1.38
CA GLN A 173 9.20 -23.13 -1.89
C GLN A 173 7.90 -23.90 -2.15
N LYS A 174 6.77 -23.43 -1.60
CA LYS A 174 5.44 -23.98 -1.85
C LYS A 174 4.42 -22.86 -1.83
N LEU A 175 3.39 -22.98 -2.66
CA LEU A 175 2.31 -22.01 -2.71
C LEU A 175 0.96 -22.72 -2.85
N ASP A 176 0.00 -22.34 -2.00
CA ASP A 176 -1.39 -22.78 -2.14
C ASP A 176 -2.23 -21.62 -2.70
N ILE A 177 -2.74 -21.80 -3.92
CA ILE A 177 -3.65 -20.85 -4.58
C ILE A 177 -5.08 -21.41 -4.67
N SER A 178 -5.36 -22.57 -4.06
CA SER A 178 -6.68 -23.21 -4.12
C SER A 178 -7.79 -22.38 -3.47
N GLY A 179 -7.43 -21.46 -2.58
CA GLY A 179 -8.32 -20.50 -1.94
C GLY A 179 -8.68 -19.28 -2.79
N ASN A 180 -8.10 -19.10 -3.97
CA ASN A 180 -8.17 -17.87 -4.78
C ASN A 180 -8.85 -18.14 -6.14
N PRO A 181 -10.18 -18.35 -6.18
CA PRO A 181 -10.88 -18.87 -7.35
C PRO A 181 -10.93 -17.92 -8.55
N VAL A 182 -10.63 -16.64 -8.36
CA VAL A 182 -10.63 -15.62 -9.42
C VAL A 182 -9.22 -15.14 -9.79
N LEU A 183 -8.17 -15.83 -9.32
CA LEU A 183 -6.80 -15.51 -9.67
C LEU A 183 -6.60 -15.71 -11.18
N GLN A 184 -5.99 -14.73 -11.84
CA GLN A 184 -5.79 -14.71 -13.29
C GLN A 184 -4.31 -14.81 -13.63
N THR A 185 -3.46 -14.07 -12.91
CA THR A 185 -2.02 -14.04 -13.16
C THR A 185 -1.23 -14.22 -11.88
N LEU A 186 -0.24 -15.12 -11.93
CA LEU A 186 0.69 -15.40 -10.86
C LEU A 186 2.13 -15.32 -11.41
N ASN A 187 2.95 -14.42 -10.87
CA ASN A 187 4.38 -14.40 -11.16
C ASN A 187 5.16 -14.90 -9.93
N VAL A 188 5.91 -16.00 -10.13
CA VAL A 188 6.75 -16.67 -9.13
C VAL A 188 8.23 -16.70 -9.51
N ALA A 189 8.63 -15.99 -10.57
CA ALA A 189 10.01 -15.97 -11.06
C ALA A 189 11.04 -15.78 -9.93
N GLY A 190 12.16 -16.47 -9.99
CA GLY A 190 13.22 -16.34 -8.98
C GLY A 190 12.93 -16.95 -7.60
N ASN A 191 11.82 -17.67 -7.40
CA ASN A 191 11.56 -18.45 -6.17
C ASN A 191 12.03 -19.92 -6.26
N LYS A 192 12.45 -20.38 -7.44
CA LYS A 192 12.78 -21.79 -7.73
C LYS A 192 11.60 -22.77 -7.56
N LEU A 193 10.37 -22.28 -7.73
CA LEU A 193 9.15 -23.09 -7.67
C LEU A 193 8.99 -23.90 -8.95
N LYS A 194 8.67 -25.18 -8.83
CA LYS A 194 8.13 -25.97 -9.95
C LYS A 194 6.61 -25.85 -9.98
N GLU A 195 5.99 -26.19 -11.10
CA GLU A 195 4.53 -26.20 -11.19
C GLU A 195 3.89 -27.16 -10.16
N THR A 196 4.57 -28.26 -9.83
CA THR A 196 4.13 -29.22 -8.80
C THR A 196 4.17 -28.66 -7.37
N ASP A 197 4.91 -27.58 -7.13
CA ASP A 197 4.98 -26.91 -5.81
C ASP A 197 3.80 -25.94 -5.60
N ILE A 198 2.99 -25.72 -6.64
CA ILE A 198 1.84 -24.84 -6.63
C ILE A 198 0.56 -25.67 -6.56
N LYS A 199 -0.09 -25.66 -5.41
CA LYS A 199 -1.39 -26.30 -5.23
C LYS A 199 -2.48 -25.41 -5.83
N LYS A 200 -3.04 -25.85 -6.96
CA LYS A 200 -4.12 -25.17 -7.67
C LYS A 200 -5.50 -25.60 -7.15
N GLY A 201 -6.50 -24.74 -7.32
CA GLY A 201 -7.91 -25.07 -7.07
C GLY A 201 -8.55 -25.79 -8.27
N VAL A 202 -9.71 -26.42 -8.05
CA VAL A 202 -10.42 -27.25 -9.06
C VAL A 202 -10.78 -26.48 -10.36
N LYS A 203 -10.85 -25.14 -10.33
CA LYS A 203 -11.23 -24.29 -11.46
C LYS A 203 -10.16 -23.25 -11.84
N SER A 204 -8.89 -23.56 -11.61
CA SER A 204 -7.79 -22.59 -11.73
C SER A 204 -7.25 -22.50 -13.17
N ASP A 205 -7.75 -21.55 -13.96
CA ASP A 205 -7.16 -21.13 -15.26
C ASP A 205 -6.09 -20.03 -15.09
N VAL A 206 -5.26 -20.16 -14.04
CA VAL A 206 -4.26 -19.15 -13.69
C VAL A 206 -3.10 -19.23 -14.67
N THR A 207 -2.75 -18.10 -15.27
CA THR A 207 -1.49 -17.96 -16.03
C THR A 207 -0.34 -17.80 -15.04
N ILE A 208 0.59 -18.76 -15.04
CA ILE A 208 1.73 -18.80 -14.12
C ILE A 208 3.00 -18.48 -14.89
N PHE A 209 3.79 -17.54 -14.36
CA PHE A 209 5.07 -17.13 -14.91
C PHE A 209 6.22 -17.49 -13.95
N GLY A 210 7.35 -17.92 -14.51
CA GLY A 210 8.61 -18.06 -13.77
C GLY A 210 8.75 -19.31 -12.91
N THR A 211 8.00 -20.38 -13.20
CA THR A 211 8.29 -21.71 -12.65
C THR A 211 9.52 -22.32 -13.30
N GLU A 212 10.26 -23.10 -12.53
CA GLU A 212 11.35 -23.94 -13.02
C GLU A 212 10.79 -25.19 -13.75
N PRO A 213 11.58 -25.77 -14.67
CA PRO A 213 11.28 -27.06 -15.29
C PRO A 213 11.11 -28.23 -14.30
#